data_AF-A0A1Z9B4V6-F1
#
_entry.id   AF-A0A1Z9B4V6-F1
#
_cell.length_a   1.000
_cell.length_b   1.000
_cell.length_c   1.000
_cell.angle_alpha   90.00
_cell.angle_beta   90.00
_cell.angle_gamma   90.00
#
_symmetry.space_group_name_H-M   'P 1'
#
loop_
_entity.id
_entity.type
_entity.pdbx_description
1 polymer ?
#
loop_
_entity_poly.entity_id
_entity_poly.type
_entity_poly.pdbx_seq_one_letter_code
_entity_poly.pdbx_strand_id
1 'polypeptide(L)'
;MPVPITLIVLPLVAPVVSHLGFDLVWFTVLFAVCLQTSFLTPPVGFALFYLKGVAPSPIDVPTIYRGVVPFIGLQGAGIALIFVWPDLVTWLPEMAYGN
;
A
#
# COMPACT_ATOMS: atom_id res chain seq x y z
N MET A 1 7.59 4.99 -9.62
CA MET A 1 6.26 4.39 -9.85
C MET A 1 6.39 2.88 -9.64
N PRO A 2 5.63 2.27 -8.71
CA PRO A 2 5.73 0.85 -8.37
C PRO A 2 5.03 -0.10 -9.35
N VAL A 3 4.28 0.39 -10.34
CA VAL A 3 3.57 -0.44 -11.33
C VAL A 3 4.48 -1.51 -11.98
N PRO A 4 5.72 -1.20 -12.42
CA PRO A 4 6.60 -2.24 -12.98
C PRO A 4 7.02 -3.29 -11.95
N ILE A 5 7.18 -2.90 -10.69
CA ILE A 5 7.52 -3.81 -9.59
C ILE A 5 6.36 -4.76 -9.35
N THR A 6 5.12 -4.25 -9.29
CA THR A 6 3.89 -5.04 -9.18
C THR A 6 3.80 -6.09 -10.29
N LEU A 7 4.02 -5.69 -11.55
CA LEU A 7 3.90 -6.58 -12.70
C LEU A 7 4.94 -7.71 -12.73
N ILE A 8 6.08 -7.53 -12.08
CA ILE A 8 7.13 -8.56 -11.99
C ILE A 8 6.93 -9.42 -10.73
N VAL A 9 6.66 -8.79 -9.59
CA VAL A 9 6.62 -9.45 -8.27
C VAL A 9 5.35 -10.27 -8.08
N LEU A 10 4.17 -9.77 -8.47
CA LEU A 10 2.91 -10.51 -8.28
C LEU A 10 2.90 -11.88 -8.99
N PRO A 11 3.19 -12.00 -10.29
CA PRO A 11 3.17 -13.31 -10.95
C PRO A 11 4.26 -14.25 -10.44
N LEU A 12 5.36 -13.70 -9.91
CA LEU A 12 6.43 -14.48 -9.30
C LEU A 12 6.02 -15.04 -7.92
N VAL A 13 5.36 -14.22 -7.09
CA VAL A 13 5.03 -14.56 -5.70
C VAL A 13 3.67 -15.24 -5.56
N ALA A 14 2.71 -14.95 -6.44
CA ALA A 14 1.38 -15.57 -6.44
C ALA A 14 1.41 -17.11 -6.36
N PRO A 15 2.18 -17.86 -7.18
CA PRO A 15 2.21 -19.32 -7.05
C PRO A 15 2.76 -19.77 -5.70
N VAL A 16 3.75 -19.07 -5.14
CA VAL A 16 4.32 -19.39 -3.82
C VAL A 16 3.28 -19.21 -2.72
N VAL A 17 2.53 -18.11 -2.75
CA VAL A 17 1.46 -17.80 -1.79
C VAL A 17 0.35 -18.83 -1.85
N SER A 18 -0.10 -19.22 -3.06
CA SER A 18 -1.12 -20.25 -3.22
C SER A 18 -0.62 -21.63 -2.77
N HIS A 19 0.66 -21.96 -2.99
CA HIS A 19 1.25 -23.22 -2.51
C HIS A 19 1.34 -23.30 -0.98
N LEU A 20 1.48 -22.16 -0.31
CA LEU A 20 1.47 -22.07 1.14
C LEU A 20 0.04 -22.10 1.74
N GLY A 21 -1.00 -22.17 0.91
CA GLY A 21 -2.40 -22.21 1.35
C GLY A 21 -2.98 -20.86 1.76
N PHE A 22 -2.32 -19.75 1.42
CA PHE A 22 -2.84 -18.41 1.66
C PHE A 22 -3.79 -17.97 0.55
N ASP A 23 -4.79 -17.18 0.92
CA ASP A 23 -5.70 -16.56 -0.02
C ASP A 23 -4.99 -15.48 -0.86
N LEU A 24 -5.16 -15.60 -2.18
CA LEU A 24 -4.52 -14.68 -3.14
C LEU A 24 -5.13 -13.29 -3.10
N VAL A 25 -6.42 -13.15 -2.75
CA VAL A 25 -7.09 -11.86 -2.63
C VAL A 25 -6.52 -11.11 -1.44
N TRP A 26 -6.43 -11.76 -0.28
CA TRP A 26 -5.79 -11.21 0.92
C TRP A 26 -4.37 -10.72 0.63
N PHE A 27 -3.56 -11.57 0.01
CA PHE A 27 -2.18 -11.21 -0.33
C PHE A 27 -2.11 -10.03 -1.30
N THR A 28 -2.93 -10.05 -2.36
CA THR A 28 -2.95 -8.99 -3.37
C THR A 28 -3.37 -7.66 -2.78
N VAL A 29 -4.36 -7.65 -1.89
CA VAL A 29 -4.81 -6.43 -1.20
C VAL A 29 -3.74 -5.92 -0.24
N LEU A 30 -3.15 -6.80 0.58
CA LEU A 30 -2.05 -6.43 1.49
C LEU A 30 -0.87 -5.82 0.71
N PHE A 31 -0.51 -6.43 -0.42
CA PHE A 31 0.54 -5.95 -1.30
C PHE A 31 0.18 -4.59 -1.92
N ALA A 32 -1.07 -4.40 -2.38
CA ALA A 32 -1.54 -3.13 -2.93
C ALA A 32 -1.46 -1.98 -1.91
N VAL A 33 -1.90 -2.21 -0.66
CA VAL A 33 -1.84 -1.20 0.41
C VAL A 33 -0.38 -0.91 0.80
N CYS A 34 0.48 -1.92 0.83
CA CYS A 34 1.92 -1.75 1.05
C CYS A 34 2.55 -0.86 -0.03
N LEU A 35 2.23 -1.13 -1.30
CA LEU A 35 2.70 -0.29 -2.41
C LEU A 35 2.17 1.13 -2.35
N GLN A 36 0.89 1.33 -2.01
CA GLN A 36 0.32 2.66 -1.80
C GLN A 36 1.08 3.44 -0.71
N THR A 37 1.47 2.76 0.36
CA THR A 37 2.24 3.36 1.47
C THR A 37 3.65 3.76 1.04
N SER A 38 4.26 2.99 0.13
CA SER A 38 5.58 3.31 -0.45
C SER A 38 5.58 4.61 -1.27
N PHE A 39 4.42 5.04 -1.81
CA PHE A 39 4.31 6.34 -2.49
C PHE A 39 4.37 7.54 -1.55
N LEU A 40 4.11 7.31 -0.26
CA LEU A 40 4.01 8.36 0.76
C LEU A 40 5.29 8.45 1.61
N THR A 41 6.10 7.39 1.63
CA THR A 41 7.32 7.30 2.46
C THR A 41 8.58 7.64 1.63
N PRO A 42 9.52 8.47 2.12
CA PRO A 42 10.82 8.68 1.46
C PRO A 42 11.60 7.37 1.49
N PRO A 43 11.97 6.77 0.34
CA PRO A 43 12.77 7.33 -0.76
C PRO A 43 12.05 7.38 -2.14
N VAL A 44 10.80 6.91 -2.21
CA VAL A 44 9.96 6.86 -3.43
C VAL A 44 8.76 7.82 -3.34
N GLY A 45 8.82 8.77 -2.39
CA GLY A 45 7.80 9.75 -2.03
C GLY A 45 7.45 10.76 -3.14
N PHE A 46 7.06 10.29 -4.32
CA PHE A 46 6.66 11.09 -5.46
C PHE A 46 5.59 12.11 -5.08
N ALA A 47 4.64 11.75 -4.21
CA ALA A 47 3.62 12.69 -3.73
C ALA A 47 4.24 13.86 -2.93
N LEU A 48 5.25 13.59 -2.10
CA LEU A 48 5.95 14.62 -1.32
C LEU A 48 6.82 15.52 -2.21
N PHE A 49 7.51 14.93 -3.19
CA PHE A 49 8.31 15.69 -4.15
C PHE A 49 7.44 16.49 -5.13
N TYR A 50 6.28 15.96 -5.50
CA TYR A 50 5.29 16.68 -6.30
C TYR A 50 4.76 17.89 -5.55
N LEU A 51 4.37 17.72 -4.28
CA LEU A 51 3.93 18.83 -3.43
C LEU A 51 5.03 19.88 -3.25
N LYS A 52 6.30 19.47 -3.10
CA LYS A 52 7.43 20.41 -3.11
C LYS A 52 7.55 21.17 -4.44
N GLY A 53 7.29 20.54 -5.58
CA GLY A 53 7.38 21.16 -6.90
C GLY A 53 6.30 22.20 -7.20
N VAL A 54 5.13 22.08 -6.58
CA VAL A 54 3.99 23.03 -6.75
C VAL A 54 3.81 23.96 -5.54
N ALA A 55 4.54 23.76 -4.45
CA ALA A 55 4.45 24.58 -3.26
C ALA A 55 5.04 25.99 -3.48
N PRO A 56 4.30 27.08 -3.18
CA PRO A 56 4.83 28.44 -3.20
C PRO A 56 5.89 28.63 -2.10
N SER A 57 6.92 29.47 -2.35
CA SER A 57 7.90 29.91 -1.34
C SER A 57 7.17 30.62 -0.19
N PRO A 58 6.88 29.94 0.93
CA PRO A 58 7.82 29.70 2.04
C PRO A 58 7.68 28.30 2.69
N ILE A 59 7.08 27.32 2.00
CA ILE A 59 6.79 26.01 2.60
C ILE A 59 8.04 25.14 2.64
N ASP A 60 8.62 25.01 3.83
CA ASP A 60 9.76 24.11 4.07
C ASP A 60 9.38 22.63 3.96
N VAL A 61 10.28 21.82 3.41
CA VAL A 61 10.19 20.35 3.29
C VAL A 61 9.78 19.66 4.60
N PRO A 62 10.33 20.02 5.79
CA PRO A 62 9.89 19.45 7.06
C PRO A 62 8.40 19.69 7.41
N THR A 63 7.78 20.77 6.93
CA THR A 63 6.35 21.05 7.15
C THR A 63 5.48 20.08 6.36
N ILE A 64 5.84 19.83 5.10
CA ILE A 64 5.18 18.83 4.24
C ILE A 64 5.34 17.44 4.85
N TYR A 65 6.53 17.13 5.38
CA TYR A 65 6.80 15.85 6.01
C TYR A 65 5.96 15.63 7.27
N ARG A 66 5.85 16.63 8.16
CA ARG A 66 4.99 16.55 9.34
C ARG A 66 3.52 16.32 9.01
N GLY A 67 3.03 16.87 7.90
CA GLY A 67 1.66 16.65 7.43
C GLY A 67 1.40 15.21 6.97
N VAL A 68 2.39 14.54 6.37
CA VAL A 68 2.21 13.16 5.84
C VAL A 68 2.41 12.08 6.90
N VAL A 69 3.21 12.34 7.95
CA VAL A 69 3.48 11.39 9.03
C VAL A 69 2.22 10.75 9.64
N PRO A 70 1.16 11.49 10.03
CA PRO A 70 -0.05 10.88 10.55
C PRO A 70 -0.75 9.97 9.52
N PHE A 71 -0.67 10.32 8.23
CA PHE A 71 -1.24 9.51 7.16
C PHE A 71 -0.46 8.22 6.93
N ILE A 72 0.87 8.26 7.04
CA ILE A 72 1.72 7.05 7.03
C ILE A 72 1.36 6.15 8.23
N GLY A 73 1.10 6.74 9.39
CA GLY A 73 0.64 6.01 10.58
C GLY A 73 -0.68 5.27 10.35
N LEU A 74 -1.67 5.94 9.73
CA LEU A 74 -2.94 5.31 9.36
C LEU A 74 -2.77 4.20 8.32
N GLN A 75 -1.90 4.40 7.33
CA GLN A 75 -1.58 3.37 6.34
C GLN A 75 -0.93 2.14 6.99
N GLY A 76 0.01 2.35 7.91
CA GLY A 76 0.63 1.27 8.69
C GLY A 76 -0.38 0.52 9.55
N ALA A 77 -1.31 1.24 10.19
CA ALA A 77 -2.40 0.63 10.95
C ALA A 77 -3.31 -0.22 10.05
N GLY A 78 -3.62 0.26 8.83
CA GLY A 78 -4.40 -0.49 7.85
C GLY A 78 -3.70 -1.79 7.42
N ILE A 79 -2.41 -1.74 7.15
CA ILE A 79 -1.61 -2.94 6.82
C ILE A 79 -1.63 -3.93 8.00
N ALA A 80 -1.41 -3.45 9.23
CA ALA A 80 -1.45 -4.29 10.41
C ALA A 80 -2.83 -4.93 10.62
N LEU A 81 -3.90 -4.17 10.39
CA LEU A 81 -5.28 -4.65 10.50
C LEU A 81 -5.57 -5.78 9.51
N ILE A 82 -5.23 -5.59 8.23
CA ILE A 82 -5.42 -6.60 7.18
C ILE A 82 -4.54 -7.83 7.44
N PHE A 83 -3.34 -7.63 7.97
CA PHE A 83 -2.43 -8.72 8.30
C PHE A 83 -2.94 -9.58 9.46
N VAL A 84 -3.56 -8.98 10.49
CA VAL A 84 -4.10 -9.70 11.66
C VAL A 84 -5.49 -10.29 11.36
N TRP A 85 -6.33 -9.58 10.60
CA TRP A 85 -7.69 -10.00 10.22
C TRP A 85 -7.83 -10.09 8.69
N PRO A 86 -7.48 -11.24 8.09
CA PRO A 86 -7.61 -11.44 6.65
C PRO A 86 -9.06 -11.36 6.16
N ASP A 87 -10.02 -11.75 7.01
CA ASP A 87 -11.46 -11.75 6.67
C ASP A 87 -11.99 -10.37 6.27
N LEU A 88 -11.34 -9.29 6.72
CA LEU A 88 -11.73 -7.91 6.35
C LEU A 88 -11.68 -7.66 4.85
N VAL A 89 -10.79 -8.35 4.15
CA VAL A 89 -10.57 -8.16 2.71
C VAL A 89 -11.12 -9.32 1.89
N THR A 90 -11.33 -10.50 2.50
CA THR A 90 -11.89 -11.67 1.80
C THR A 90 -13.41 -11.76 1.89
N TRP A 91 -14.07 -11.24 2.96
CA TRP A 91 -15.54 -11.36 3.07
C TRP A 91 -16.22 -10.80 1.83
N LEU A 92 -15.85 -9.58 1.40
CA LEU A 92 -16.64 -8.86 0.40
C LEU A 92 -16.55 -9.56 -0.96
N PRO A 93 -15.35 -9.97 -1.42
CA PRO A 93 -15.21 -10.86 -2.56
C PRO A 93 -15.97 -12.19 -2.39
N GLU A 94 -15.93 -12.83 -1.22
CA GLU A 94 -16.68 -14.08 -0.97
C GLU A 94 -18.20 -13.87 -1.11
N MET A 95 -18.73 -12.75 -0.62
CA MET A 95 -20.15 -12.43 -0.71
C MET A 95 -20.56 -11.99 -2.12
N ALA A 96 -19.68 -11.28 -2.84
CA ALA A 96 -19.97 -10.74 -4.18
C ALA A 96 -19.76 -11.76 -5.30
N TYR A 97 -18.74 -12.60 -5.18
CA TYR A 97 -18.35 -13.58 -6.19
C TYR A 97 -18.65 -15.03 -5.80
N GLY A 98 -19.16 -15.27 -4.58
CA GLY A 98 -19.84 -16.49 -4.14
C GLY A 98 -19.24 -17.78 -4.69
N ASN A 99 -18.34 -18.41 -3.93
CA ASN A 99 -17.97 -19.80 -4.19
C ASN A 99 -19.08 -20.73 -3.69
#